data_AF-A0ABD1U5N3-F1
#
_entry.id   AF-A0ABD1U5N3-F1
#
_cell.length_a   1.000
_cell.length_b   1.000
_cell.length_c   1.000
_cell.angle_alpha   90.00
_cell.angle_beta   90.00
_cell.angle_gamma   90.00
#
_symmetry.space_group_name_H-M   'P 1'
#
loop_
_entity.id
_entity.type
_entity.pdbx_description
1 polymer ?
#
loop_
_entity_poly.entity_id
_entity_poly.type
_entity_poly.pdbx_seq_one_letter_code
_entity_poly.pdbx_strand_id
1 'polypeptide(L)'
;MFKLSKLLFHSRNQLTQKRGFLEAANDYQWLRRSAAKIFAPYSITRGKLHFLPPLLPPTFSKLESGGFRVDRRGVIALTFWPAVGERKYDWDKRQTFALSATEIGSLISLGSKDSCEFFHDPSMLSSNAGQVRKSFSIKAHDNGGGYFISLSVVNNILKTNDRFVVPVTTAEFAVMRTVFNFALPHIMGWDHYTNQPPKSIDENPPKVASEFMATEWDR
;
A
#
# COMPACT_ATOMS: atom_id res chain seq x y z
N MET A 1 -36.70 -47.03 8.86
CA MET A 1 -36.72 -46.02 7.78
C MET A 1 -35.86 -44.82 8.18
N PHE A 2 -34.59 -44.76 7.77
CA PHE A 2 -33.71 -43.60 7.96
C PHE A 2 -32.72 -43.55 6.80
N LYS A 3 -32.98 -42.73 5.77
CA LYS A 3 -32.01 -42.26 4.76
C LYS A 3 -32.74 -41.41 3.70
N LEU A 4 -33.04 -40.15 4.01
CA LEU A 4 -33.43 -39.17 2.98
C LEU A 4 -33.01 -37.71 3.30
N SER A 5 -32.50 -37.42 4.50
CA SER A 5 -32.14 -36.05 4.91
C SER A 5 -30.74 -35.58 4.49
N LYS A 6 -29.78 -36.49 4.19
CA LYS A 6 -28.38 -36.10 3.87
C LYS A 6 -28.16 -35.61 2.42
N LEU A 7 -29.00 -36.02 1.47
CA LEU A 7 -28.84 -35.65 0.05
C LEU A 7 -29.35 -34.24 -0.27
N LEU A 8 -30.39 -33.78 0.43
CA LEU A 8 -30.95 -32.43 0.22
C LEU A 8 -30.04 -31.32 0.78
N PHE A 9 -29.30 -31.58 1.85
CA PHE A 9 -28.35 -30.61 2.41
C PHE A 9 -27.10 -30.40 1.53
N HIS A 10 -26.60 -31.45 0.87
CA HIS A 10 -25.45 -31.33 -0.05
C HIS A 10 -25.79 -30.58 -1.34
N SER A 11 -26.98 -30.81 -1.90
CA SER A 11 -27.41 -30.14 -3.15
C SER A 11 -27.65 -28.64 -2.94
N ARG A 12 -28.25 -28.26 -1.79
CA ARG A 12 -28.51 -26.85 -1.46
C ARG A 12 -27.22 -26.05 -1.29
N ASN A 13 -26.23 -26.60 -0.59
CA ASN A 13 -24.93 -25.94 -0.40
C ASN A 13 -24.16 -25.73 -1.71
N GLN A 14 -24.20 -26.68 -2.66
CA GLN A 14 -23.54 -26.50 -3.95
C GLN A 14 -24.21 -25.44 -4.83
N LEU A 15 -25.55 -25.33 -4.79
CA LEU A 15 -26.30 -24.29 -5.49
C LEU A 15 -26.05 -22.90 -4.91
N THR A 16 -25.95 -22.77 -3.59
CA THR A 16 -25.63 -21.49 -2.92
C THR A 16 -24.18 -21.07 -3.18
N GLN A 17 -23.24 -22.02 -3.15
CA GLN A 17 -21.84 -21.75 -3.46
C GLN A 17 -21.64 -21.35 -4.92
N LYS A 18 -22.28 -22.04 -5.88
CA LYS A 18 -22.24 -21.67 -7.30
C LYS A 18 -22.85 -20.29 -7.57
N ARG A 19 -23.93 -19.91 -6.87
CA ARG A 19 -24.52 -18.55 -6.97
C ARG A 19 -23.55 -17.48 -6.47
N GLY A 20 -22.92 -17.68 -5.31
CA GLY A 20 -21.95 -16.73 -4.76
C GLY A 20 -20.71 -16.53 -5.64
N PHE A 21 -20.23 -17.59 -6.31
CA PHE A 21 -19.13 -17.48 -7.28
C PHE A 21 -19.52 -16.72 -8.55
N LEU A 22 -20.74 -16.91 -9.07
CA LEU A 22 -21.22 -16.21 -10.26
C LEU A 22 -21.54 -14.73 -9.98
N GLU A 23 -22.07 -14.44 -8.79
CA GLU A 23 -22.35 -13.07 -8.33
C GLU A 23 -21.04 -12.30 -8.09
N ALA A 24 -20.05 -12.90 -7.42
CA ALA A 24 -18.72 -12.33 -7.31
C ALA A 24 -18.08 -12.11 -8.69
N ALA A 25 -18.17 -13.08 -9.61
CA ALA A 25 -17.61 -12.94 -10.96
C ALA A 25 -18.26 -11.80 -11.77
N ASN A 26 -19.57 -11.58 -11.62
CA ASN A 26 -20.28 -10.47 -12.24
C ASN A 26 -19.90 -9.12 -11.61
N ASP A 27 -19.77 -9.05 -10.29
CA ASP A 27 -19.30 -7.85 -9.58
C ASP A 27 -17.87 -7.50 -9.98
N TYR A 28 -16.98 -8.50 -10.10
CA TYR A 28 -15.61 -8.32 -10.61
C TYR A 28 -15.60 -7.77 -12.04
N GLN A 29 -16.49 -8.25 -12.92
CA GLN A 29 -16.60 -7.73 -14.28
C GLN A 29 -17.16 -6.31 -14.33
N TRP A 30 -18.07 -5.94 -13.42
CA TRP A 30 -18.61 -4.60 -13.30
C TRP A 30 -17.59 -3.60 -12.72
N LEU A 31 -16.82 -4.01 -11.70
CA LEU A 31 -15.69 -3.24 -11.16
C LEU A 31 -14.61 -3.01 -12.22
N ARG A 32 -14.32 -4.00 -13.07
CA ARG A 32 -13.39 -3.84 -14.22
C ARG A 32 -13.87 -2.84 -15.27
N ARG A 33 -15.19 -2.68 -15.42
CA ARG A 33 -15.82 -1.83 -16.44
C ARG A 33 -16.19 -0.44 -15.95
N SER A 34 -16.17 -0.21 -14.64
CA SER A 34 -16.48 1.09 -14.05
C SER A 34 -15.20 1.85 -13.72
N ALA A 35 -15.21 3.17 -13.91
CA ALA A 35 -14.17 4.07 -13.39
C ALA A 35 -14.31 4.28 -11.85
N ALA A 36 -14.92 3.33 -11.15
CA ALA A 36 -15.22 3.43 -9.73
C ALA A 36 -13.94 3.33 -8.90
N LYS A 37 -13.84 4.15 -7.86
CA LYS A 37 -12.72 4.08 -6.91
C LYS A 37 -12.87 2.82 -6.05
N ILE A 38 -11.87 1.94 -6.12
CA ILE A 38 -11.81 0.71 -5.32
C ILE A 38 -10.94 0.96 -4.09
N PHE A 39 -11.44 0.57 -2.91
CA PHE A 39 -10.71 0.64 -1.65
C PHE A 39 -10.48 -0.79 -1.12
N ALA A 40 -9.22 -1.20 -1.01
CA ALA A 40 -8.83 -2.54 -0.58
C ALA A 40 -7.81 -2.51 0.58
N PRO A 41 -8.24 -2.13 1.81
CA PRO A 41 -7.34 -2.04 2.94
C PRO A 41 -6.92 -3.38 3.51
N TYR A 42 -5.66 -3.44 3.94
CA TYR A 42 -5.12 -4.53 4.75
C TYR A 42 -4.97 -4.06 6.20
N SER A 43 -5.25 -4.90 7.19
CA SER A 43 -5.18 -4.53 8.61
C SER A 43 -4.48 -5.60 9.41
N ILE A 44 -3.56 -5.19 10.29
CA ILE A 44 -2.71 -6.05 11.12
C ILE A 44 -3.08 -5.88 12.60
N THR A 45 -2.97 -6.98 13.36
CA THR A 45 -3.21 -7.08 14.81
C THR A 45 -4.52 -6.45 15.31
N ARG A 46 -5.62 -7.23 15.25
CA ARG A 46 -6.94 -6.93 15.87
C ARG A 46 -7.50 -5.50 15.65
N GLY A 47 -6.94 -4.69 14.74
CA GLY A 47 -7.37 -3.33 14.41
C GLY A 47 -6.45 -2.18 14.87
N LYS A 48 -5.21 -2.44 15.34
CA LYS A 48 -4.30 -1.36 15.80
C LYS A 48 -3.58 -0.63 14.66
N LEU A 49 -3.28 -1.34 13.58
CA LEU A 49 -2.60 -0.81 12.41
C LEU A 49 -3.39 -1.21 11.17
N HIS A 50 -3.77 -0.23 10.35
CA HIS A 50 -4.28 -0.53 9.03
C HIS A 50 -3.46 0.19 7.96
N PHE A 51 -3.21 -0.57 6.91
CA PHE A 51 -2.71 -0.11 5.63
C PHE A 51 -3.93 0.37 4.88
N LEU A 52 -4.23 1.66 5.01
CA LEU A 52 -5.23 2.26 4.15
C LEU A 52 -4.59 2.49 2.78
N PRO A 53 -5.19 1.99 1.69
CA PRO A 53 -5.05 2.64 0.41
C PRO A 53 -5.80 3.97 0.57
N PRO A 54 -5.13 5.06 0.26
CA PRO A 54 -4.58 5.14 -1.07
C PRO A 54 -3.07 5.01 -0.97
N LEU A 55 -2.52 4.17 -1.85
CA LEU A 55 -1.39 4.65 -2.63
C LEU A 55 -1.79 6.07 -3.04
N LEU A 56 -1.25 7.12 -2.39
CA LEU A 56 -1.49 8.46 -2.92
C LEU A 56 -0.88 8.36 -4.30
N PRO A 57 -1.67 8.39 -5.39
CA PRO A 57 -1.14 8.03 -6.67
C PRO A 57 -0.08 9.05 -7.07
N PRO A 58 0.87 8.65 -7.93
CA PRO A 58 1.73 9.62 -8.57
C PRO A 58 0.88 10.65 -9.32
N THR A 59 1.34 11.90 -9.34
CA THR A 59 0.75 12.94 -10.19
C THR A 59 1.53 13.04 -11.48
N PHE A 60 0.85 13.42 -12.55
CA PHE A 60 1.43 13.56 -13.88
C PHE A 60 1.18 14.96 -14.42
N SER A 61 2.17 15.51 -15.11
CA SER A 61 2.04 16.72 -15.93
C SER A 61 2.05 16.34 -17.41
N LYS A 62 1.21 16.99 -18.20
CA LYS A 62 1.20 16.82 -19.65
C LYS A 62 2.31 17.68 -20.25
N LEU A 63 3.13 17.07 -21.10
CA LEU A 63 4.19 17.74 -21.86
C LEU A 63 3.61 18.35 -23.14
N GLU A 64 4.28 19.38 -23.66
CA GLU A 64 3.91 20.01 -24.94
C GLU A 64 3.96 19.02 -26.11
N SER A 65 4.87 18.04 -26.05
CA SER A 65 4.98 16.93 -27.00
C SER A 65 3.81 15.93 -26.97
N GLY A 66 2.83 16.13 -26.08
CA GLY A 66 1.67 15.24 -25.92
C GLY A 66 1.89 14.07 -24.96
N GLY A 67 3.13 13.85 -24.49
CA GLY A 67 3.47 12.85 -23.48
C GLY A 67 3.08 13.27 -22.05
N PHE A 68 3.25 12.35 -21.10
CA PHE A 68 3.07 12.62 -19.67
C PHE A 68 4.37 12.37 -18.91
N ARG A 69 4.64 13.21 -17.92
CA ARG A 69 5.78 13.06 -17.00
C ARG A 69 5.28 12.95 -15.57
N VAL A 70 5.87 12.04 -14.78
CA VAL A 70 5.63 11.98 -13.33
C VAL A 70 6.16 13.26 -12.68
N ASP A 71 5.27 13.98 -11.99
CA ASP A 71 5.57 15.24 -11.30
C ASP A 71 5.87 14.97 -9.81
N ARG A 72 4.98 14.26 -9.14
CA ARG A 72 5.18 13.78 -7.76
C ARG A 72 4.99 12.26 -7.72
N ARG A 73 5.93 11.55 -7.10
CA ARG A 73 5.77 10.12 -6.83
C ARG A 73 4.65 9.87 -5.82
N GLY A 74 4.05 8.70 -5.92
CA GLY A 74 3.10 8.24 -4.92
C GLY A 74 3.76 7.84 -3.61
N VAL A 75 2.93 7.62 -2.59
CA VAL A 75 3.36 7.15 -1.26
C VAL A 75 2.37 6.14 -0.70
N ILE A 76 2.82 5.27 0.20
CA ILE A 76 1.94 4.35 0.95
C ILE A 76 1.65 4.95 2.33
N ALA A 77 0.38 5.21 2.64
CA ALA A 77 -0.02 5.75 3.93
C ALA A 77 -0.29 4.64 4.96
N LEU A 78 0.41 4.68 6.09
CA LEU A 78 0.15 3.84 7.26
C LEU A 78 -0.74 4.61 8.23
N THR A 79 -1.84 4.01 8.67
CA THR A 79 -2.76 4.64 9.63
C THR A 79 -2.87 3.85 10.91
N PHE A 80 -2.71 4.56 12.02
CA PHE A 80 -2.73 4.05 13.38
C PHE A 80 -3.91 4.62 14.13
N TRP A 81 -4.62 3.79 14.86
CA TRP A 81 -5.71 4.22 15.74
C TRP A 81 -5.40 3.89 17.20
N PRO A 82 -5.67 4.82 18.13
CA PRO A 82 -5.53 4.53 19.54
C PRO A 82 -6.62 3.55 19.97
N ALA A 83 -6.23 2.56 20.77
CA ALA A 83 -7.19 1.65 21.38
C ALA A 83 -7.89 2.36 22.55
N VAL A 84 -9.22 2.33 22.54
CA VAL A 84 -10.08 2.89 23.61
C VAL A 84 -10.80 1.80 24.41
N GLY A 85 -10.54 0.53 24.08
CA GLY A 85 -11.05 -0.63 24.77
C GLY A 85 -10.65 -1.91 24.06
N GLU A 86 -11.09 -3.06 24.58
CA GLU A 86 -10.86 -4.34 23.91
C GLU A 86 -11.53 -4.33 22.52
N ARG A 87 -10.71 -4.37 21.47
CA ARG A 87 -11.12 -4.33 20.06
C ARG A 87 -11.94 -3.09 19.67
N LYS A 88 -11.79 -1.99 20.42
CA LYS A 88 -12.40 -0.69 20.12
C LYS A 88 -11.31 0.35 19.89
N TYR A 89 -11.49 1.13 18.83
CA TYR A 89 -10.50 2.09 18.34
C TYR A 89 -11.18 3.43 18.09
N ASP A 90 -10.51 4.52 18.45
CA ASP A 90 -10.99 5.88 18.21
C ASP A 90 -10.52 6.37 16.84
N TRP A 91 -11.46 6.45 15.89
CA TRP A 91 -11.21 6.83 14.50
C TRP A 91 -10.81 8.28 14.32
N ASP A 92 -11.23 9.15 15.24
CA ASP A 92 -11.03 10.60 15.16
C ASP A 92 -9.62 10.99 15.62
N LYS A 93 -9.01 10.19 16.49
CA LYS A 93 -7.63 10.39 16.96
C LYS A 93 -6.58 9.58 16.18
N ARG A 94 -6.90 9.21 14.95
CA ARG A 94 -5.98 8.46 14.09
C ARG A 94 -4.74 9.28 13.72
N GLN A 95 -3.60 8.61 13.61
CA GLN A 95 -2.37 9.20 13.10
C GLN A 95 -1.93 8.49 11.82
N THR A 96 -1.44 9.28 10.86
CA THR A 96 -0.96 8.76 9.56
C THR A 96 0.52 9.05 9.37
N PHE A 97 1.24 8.09 8.79
CA PHE A 97 2.63 8.22 8.35
C PHE A 97 2.74 7.79 6.88
N ALA A 98 3.30 8.63 6.02
CA ALA A 98 3.45 8.33 4.60
C ALA A 98 4.82 7.68 4.35
N LEU A 99 4.88 6.58 3.63
CA LEU A 99 6.13 5.95 3.20
C LEU A 99 6.39 6.27 1.74
N SER A 100 7.53 6.90 1.48
CA SER A 100 8.09 7.10 0.14
C SER A 100 8.61 5.77 -0.45
N ALA A 101 8.87 5.77 -1.76
CA ALA A 101 9.47 4.62 -2.44
C ALA A 101 10.80 4.16 -1.81
N THR A 102 11.62 5.11 -1.33
CA THR A 102 12.91 4.81 -0.70
C THR A 102 12.72 4.18 0.69
N GLU A 103 11.81 4.71 1.50
CA GLU A 103 11.51 4.16 2.83
C GLU A 103 10.86 2.77 2.73
N ILE A 104 10.04 2.56 1.70
CA ILE A 104 9.54 1.23 1.34
C ILE A 104 10.71 0.30 1.00
N GLY A 105 11.67 0.76 0.20
CA GLY A 105 12.91 0.04 -0.12
C GLY A 105 13.63 -0.44 1.14
N SER A 106 13.84 0.45 2.12
CA SER A 106 14.46 0.09 3.41
C SER A 106 13.65 -0.93 4.21
N LEU A 107 12.31 -0.87 4.13
CA LEU A 107 11.43 -1.81 4.84
C LEU A 107 11.46 -3.20 4.21
N ILE A 108 11.37 -3.30 2.88
CA ILE A 108 11.37 -4.60 2.19
C ILE A 108 12.74 -5.31 2.32
N SER A 109 13.82 -4.53 2.42
CA SER A 109 15.19 -5.05 2.59
C SER A 109 15.56 -5.37 4.03
N LEU A 110 14.68 -5.13 5.00
CA LEU A 110 14.98 -5.33 6.41
C LEU A 110 15.38 -6.79 6.69
N GLY A 111 16.51 -7.05 7.34
CA GLY A 111 16.90 -8.37 7.81
C GLY A 111 16.12 -8.81 9.06
N SER A 112 16.33 -10.05 9.50
CA SER A 112 15.64 -10.64 10.66
C SER A 112 16.08 -10.05 12.02
N LYS A 113 17.17 -9.30 12.05
CA LYS A 113 17.71 -8.61 13.24
C LYS A 113 17.83 -7.10 13.05
N ASP A 114 17.48 -6.61 11.87
CA ASP A 114 17.68 -5.21 11.54
C ASP A 114 16.54 -4.36 12.08
N SER A 115 16.78 -3.06 12.08
CA SER A 115 15.74 -2.06 12.34
C SER A 115 15.86 -0.93 11.33
N CYS A 116 14.76 -0.24 11.10
CA CYS A 116 14.74 1.00 10.34
C CYS A 116 13.94 2.06 11.10
N GLU A 117 14.30 3.32 10.92
CA GLU A 117 13.62 4.47 11.51
C GLU A 117 13.57 5.62 10.51
N PHE A 118 12.42 6.28 10.45
CA PHE A 118 12.13 7.38 9.55
C PHE A 118 11.55 8.56 10.33
N PHE A 119 11.94 9.78 9.94
CA PHE A 119 11.55 11.01 10.62
C PHE A 119 10.91 11.97 9.64
N HIS A 120 9.66 12.34 9.90
CA HIS A 120 8.90 13.27 9.07
C HIS A 120 8.55 14.52 9.88
N ASP A 121 8.72 15.67 9.25
CA ASP A 121 8.15 16.94 9.69
C ASP A 121 7.07 17.36 8.67
N PRO A 122 5.77 17.18 8.97
CA PRO A 122 4.69 17.54 8.06
C PRO A 122 4.61 19.04 7.73
N SER A 123 5.24 19.88 8.56
CA SER A 123 5.27 21.34 8.41
C SER A 123 6.61 21.84 7.90
N MET A 124 7.48 20.95 7.39
CA MET A 124 8.74 21.32 6.77
C MET A 124 8.48 22.32 5.63
N LEU A 125 9.35 23.32 5.50
CA LEU A 125 9.22 24.43 4.54
C LEU A 125 8.01 25.36 4.77
N SER A 126 7.37 25.29 5.93
CA SER A 126 6.36 26.27 6.38
C SER A 126 6.83 27.03 7.62
N SER A 127 6.07 28.04 8.05
CA SER A 127 6.33 28.77 9.31
C SER A 127 6.25 27.89 10.56
N ASN A 128 5.61 26.73 10.47
CA ASN A 128 5.43 25.78 11.57
C ASN A 128 6.48 24.65 11.57
N ALA A 129 7.56 24.78 10.80
CA ALA A 129 8.62 23.78 10.77
C ALA A 129 9.15 23.47 12.18
N GLY A 130 9.37 22.18 12.43
CA GLY A 130 9.83 21.64 13.70
C GLY A 130 8.77 21.55 14.79
N GLN A 131 7.57 22.09 14.59
CA GLN A 131 6.49 22.05 15.59
C GLN A 131 5.77 20.70 15.66
N VAL A 132 5.75 19.95 14.54
CA VAL A 132 5.18 18.59 14.50
C VAL A 132 6.26 17.63 14.01
N ARG A 133 6.54 16.58 14.77
CA ARG A 133 7.55 15.58 14.44
C ARG A 133 6.96 14.19 14.54
N LYS A 134 7.15 13.40 13.49
CA LYS A 134 6.73 12.00 13.44
C LYS A 134 7.96 11.12 13.32
N SER A 135 8.18 10.22 14.28
CA SER A 135 9.16 9.14 14.18
C SER A 135 8.42 7.82 13.96
N PHE A 136 8.76 7.12 12.90
CA PHE A 136 8.26 5.79 12.60
C PHE A 136 9.43 4.81 12.64
N SER A 137 9.28 3.69 13.34
CA SER A 137 10.35 2.69 13.43
C SER A 137 9.80 1.27 13.32
N ILE A 138 10.59 0.38 12.74
CA ILE A 138 10.35 -1.06 12.74
C ILE A 138 11.56 -1.74 13.35
N LYS A 139 11.33 -2.55 14.38
CA LYS A 139 12.38 -3.28 15.11
C LYS A 139 12.03 -4.76 15.18
N ALA A 140 12.95 -5.64 14.80
CA ALA A 140 12.76 -7.07 15.00
C ALA A 140 12.62 -7.42 16.48
N HIS A 141 11.84 -8.43 16.81
CA HIS A 141 11.80 -9.00 18.16
C HIS A 141 13.12 -9.75 18.42
N ASP A 142 13.66 -9.63 19.63
CA ASP A 142 14.89 -10.34 20.03
C ASP A 142 14.79 -11.87 19.90
N ASN A 143 13.57 -12.40 20.00
CA ASN A 143 13.27 -13.84 19.87
C ASN A 143 12.96 -14.29 18.43
N GLY A 144 13.04 -13.41 17.43
CA GLY A 144 12.74 -13.72 16.02
C GLY A 144 11.26 -13.99 15.71
N GLY A 145 10.34 -13.76 16.66
CA GLY A 145 8.91 -14.04 16.51
C GLY A 145 8.12 -13.01 15.70
N GLY A 146 8.77 -11.93 15.24
CA GLY A 146 8.12 -10.86 14.51
C GLY A 146 8.84 -9.52 14.64
N TYR A 147 8.08 -8.43 14.50
CA TYR A 147 8.55 -7.06 14.49
C TYR A 147 7.63 -6.18 15.33
N PHE A 148 8.19 -5.15 15.96
CA PHE A 148 7.44 -4.04 16.53
C PHE A 148 7.46 -2.87 15.55
N ILE A 149 6.27 -2.47 15.10
CA ILE A 149 6.07 -1.23 14.36
C ILE A 149 5.63 -0.16 15.34
N SER A 150 6.36 0.94 15.39
CA SER A 150 6.08 2.06 16.29
C SER A 150 5.93 3.36 15.53
N LEU A 151 4.97 4.19 15.93
CA LEU A 151 4.80 5.57 15.49
C LEU A 151 4.73 6.48 16.72
N SER A 152 5.59 7.49 16.77
CA SER A 152 5.55 8.55 17.78
C SER A 152 5.29 9.88 17.08
N VAL A 153 4.28 10.62 17.55
CA VAL A 153 3.88 11.92 17.01
C VAL A 153 3.94 12.95 18.13
N VAL A 154 4.90 13.86 18.04
CA VAL A 154 5.03 15.00 18.95
C VAL A 154 4.48 16.22 18.24
N ASN A 155 3.45 16.84 18.82
CA ASN A 155 2.85 18.07 18.31
C ASN A 155 2.93 19.18 19.37
N ASN A 156 3.85 20.12 19.16
CA ASN A 156 4.10 21.22 20.08
C ASN A 156 3.05 22.33 20.01
N ILE A 157 2.25 22.39 18.94
CA ILE A 157 1.16 23.35 18.76
C ILE A 157 -0.03 22.94 19.64
N LEU A 158 -0.43 21.67 19.51
CA LEU A 158 -1.56 21.10 20.26
C LEU A 158 -1.15 20.55 21.64
N LYS A 159 0.15 20.58 21.96
CA LYS A 159 0.72 20.00 23.18
C LYS A 159 0.38 18.52 23.37
N THR A 160 0.39 17.75 22.28
CA THR A 160 0.15 16.30 22.31
C THR A 160 1.42 15.50 22.05
N ASN A 161 1.45 14.30 22.61
CA ASN A 161 2.51 13.31 22.39
C ASN A 161 1.86 11.93 22.27
N ASP A 162 1.58 11.53 21.04
CA ASP A 162 0.91 10.27 20.74
C ASP A 162 1.93 9.18 20.43
N ARG A 163 1.77 8.00 21.01
CA ARG A 163 2.64 6.85 20.73
C ARG A 163 1.83 5.60 20.45
N PHE A 164 2.11 4.97 19.33
CA PHE A 164 1.51 3.73 18.86
C PHE A 164 2.60 2.67 18.77
N VAL A 165 2.33 1.49 19.32
CA VAL A 165 3.22 0.33 19.22
C VAL A 165 2.37 -0.88 18.86
N VAL A 166 2.74 -1.53 17.76
CA VAL A 166 1.98 -2.62 17.16
C VAL A 166 2.91 -3.80 16.95
N PRO A 167 2.71 -4.93 17.67
CA PRO A 167 3.41 -6.15 17.35
C PRO A 167 2.87 -6.73 16.03
N VAL A 168 3.79 -7.20 15.20
CA VAL A 168 3.52 -7.76 13.88
C VAL A 168 4.24 -9.08 13.78
N THR A 169 3.50 -10.16 13.54
CA THR A 169 4.10 -11.49 13.37
C THR A 169 4.92 -11.58 12.09
N THR A 170 5.82 -12.56 12.00
CA THR A 170 6.59 -12.82 10.77
C THR A 170 5.69 -13.05 9.55
N ALA A 171 4.53 -13.69 9.74
CA ALA A 171 3.56 -13.92 8.67
C ALA A 171 2.88 -12.62 8.20
N GLU A 172 2.43 -11.78 9.13
CA GLU A 172 1.85 -10.47 8.81
C GLU A 172 2.89 -9.57 8.12
N PHE A 173 4.14 -9.59 8.59
CA PHE A 173 5.22 -8.83 7.97
C PHE A 173 5.58 -9.34 6.55
N ALA A 174 5.51 -10.64 6.32
CA ALA A 174 5.71 -11.21 4.98
C ALA A 174 4.63 -10.72 4.00
N VAL A 175 3.36 -10.66 4.43
CA VAL A 175 2.27 -10.07 3.62
C VAL A 175 2.56 -8.60 3.32
N MET A 176 2.98 -7.82 4.31
CA MET A 176 3.36 -6.42 4.10
C MET A 176 4.46 -6.27 3.05
N ARG A 177 5.54 -7.07 3.13
CA ARG A 177 6.62 -7.02 2.14
C ARG A 177 6.10 -7.33 0.74
N THR A 178 5.24 -8.33 0.59
CA THR A 178 4.65 -8.67 -0.71
C THR A 178 3.81 -7.51 -1.26
N VAL A 179 2.95 -6.93 -0.43
CA VAL A 179 2.12 -5.77 -0.82
C VAL A 179 2.99 -4.59 -1.22
N PHE A 180 4.05 -4.29 -0.47
CA PHE A 180 4.94 -3.17 -0.75
C PHE A 180 5.79 -3.37 -2.00
N ASN A 181 6.30 -4.58 -2.22
CA ASN A 181 6.97 -4.93 -3.48
C ASN A 181 6.04 -4.76 -4.68
N PHE A 182 4.80 -5.22 -4.55
CA PHE A 182 3.79 -5.06 -5.60
C PHE A 182 3.44 -3.59 -5.84
N ALA A 183 3.30 -2.79 -4.76
CA ALA A 183 2.93 -1.39 -4.84
C ALA A 183 4.02 -0.46 -5.38
N LEU A 184 5.31 -0.85 -5.26
CA LEU A 184 6.45 0.00 -5.57
C LEU A 184 6.44 0.53 -7.03
N PRO A 185 6.22 -0.30 -8.08
CA PRO A 185 6.09 0.19 -9.45
C PRO A 185 4.92 1.16 -9.65
N HIS A 186 3.79 0.93 -8.96
CA HIS A 186 2.60 1.78 -9.07
C HIS A 186 2.83 3.17 -8.45
N ILE A 187 3.46 3.27 -7.28
CA ILE A 187 3.78 4.58 -6.71
C ILE A 187 4.87 5.33 -7.49
N MET A 188 5.69 4.61 -8.26
CA MET A 188 6.65 5.21 -9.19
C MET A 188 6.02 5.61 -10.53
N GLY A 189 4.78 5.20 -10.81
CA GLY A 189 4.08 5.43 -12.08
C GLY A 189 4.57 4.56 -13.23
N TRP A 190 5.32 3.49 -12.94
CA TRP A 190 5.88 2.59 -13.96
C TRP A 190 4.80 1.69 -14.57
N ASP A 191 3.74 1.41 -13.82
CA ASP A 191 2.57 0.68 -14.32
C ASP A 191 1.89 1.40 -15.49
N HIS A 192 1.86 2.74 -15.49
CA HIS A 192 1.36 3.52 -16.61
C HIS A 192 2.26 3.46 -17.85
N TYR A 193 3.54 3.12 -17.69
CA TYR A 193 4.46 2.87 -18.79
C TYR A 193 4.32 1.44 -19.33
N THR A 194 4.26 0.45 -18.44
CA THR A 194 4.20 -0.97 -18.84
C THR A 194 2.84 -1.41 -19.38
N ASN A 195 1.76 -0.72 -19.01
CA ASN A 195 0.39 -1.04 -19.44
C ASN A 195 -0.09 -0.21 -20.64
N GLN A 196 0.83 0.44 -21.38
CA GLN A 196 0.44 1.14 -22.60
C GLN A 196 -0.03 0.11 -23.65
N PRO A 197 -1.21 0.30 -24.26
CA PRO A 197 -1.64 -0.58 -25.33
C PRO A 197 -0.61 -0.54 -26.46
N PRO A 198 -0.35 -1.67 -27.15
CA PRO A 198 0.53 -1.65 -28.32
C PRO A 198 0.02 -0.59 -29.29
N LYS A 199 0.91 0.31 -29.70
CA LYS A 199 0.64 1.27 -30.77
C LYS A 199 0.18 0.49 -32.00
N SER A 200 -0.84 0.98 -32.68
CA SER A 200 -1.40 0.36 -33.90
C SER A 200 -0.28 0.02 -34.89
N ILE A 201 -0.45 -1.11 -35.59
CA ILE A 201 0.51 -1.84 -36.43
C ILE A 201 1.12 -1.04 -37.61
N ASP A 202 0.76 0.24 -37.79
CA ASP A 202 1.27 1.09 -38.88
C ASP A 202 2.56 1.87 -38.54
N GLU A 203 3.12 1.72 -37.34
CA GLU A 203 4.47 2.20 -37.03
C GLU A 203 5.46 1.03 -37.06
N ASN A 204 6.45 1.11 -37.97
CA ASN A 204 7.59 0.19 -38.03
C ASN A 204 8.10 -0.14 -36.63
N PRO A 205 8.49 -1.41 -36.35
CA PRO A 205 9.04 -1.77 -35.06
C PRO A 205 10.23 -0.84 -34.77
N PRO A 206 10.27 -0.17 -33.59
CA PRO A 206 11.42 0.65 -33.25
C PRO A 206 12.65 -0.25 -33.29
N LYS A 207 13.74 0.24 -33.91
CA LYS A 207 15.05 -0.42 -33.86
C LYS A 207 15.65 -0.26 -32.46
N VAL A 208 14.99 -0.83 -31.44
CA VAL A 208 15.32 -0.66 -30.02
C VAL A 208 16.76 -1.08 -29.72
N ALA A 209 17.28 -2.08 -30.43
CA ALA A 209 18.64 -2.56 -30.21
C ALA A 209 19.74 -1.61 -30.74
N SER A 210 19.49 -0.83 -31.81
CA SER A 210 20.50 0.09 -32.34
C SER A 210 20.47 1.48 -31.67
N GLU A 211 19.32 1.90 -31.16
CA GLU A 211 19.19 3.18 -30.42
C GLU A 211 19.82 3.12 -29.03
N PHE A 212 19.79 1.97 -28.36
CA PHE A 212 20.34 1.82 -27.00
C PHE A 212 21.86 2.09 -26.92
N MET A 213 22.60 1.70 -27.96
CA MET A 213 24.05 1.95 -28.07
C MET A 213 24.37 3.40 -28.46
N ALA A 214 23.44 4.10 -29.10
CA ALA A 214 23.61 5.51 -29.46
C ALA A 214 23.39 6.44 -28.25
N THR A 215 22.43 6.11 -27.37
CA THR A 215 22.06 6.94 -26.22
C THR A 215 23.10 6.96 -25.08
N GLU A 216 24.03 6.01 -25.03
CA GLU A 216 25.10 6.01 -24.01
C GLU A 216 26.25 6.97 -24.38
N TRP A 217 26.35 7.36 -25.65
CA TRP A 217 27.52 8.05 -26.21
C TRP A 217 27.20 9.39 -26.91
N ASP A 218 26.10 10.05 -26.56
CA ASP A 218 25.85 11.43 -27.00
C ASP A 218 27.02 12.34 -26.54
N ARG A 219 27.89 12.72 -27.49
CA ARG A 219 28.98 13.70 -27.34
C ARG A 219 28.55 15.06 -27.86
#